data_AF-A0A948BIB6-F1
#
_entry.id   AF-A0A948BIB6-F1
#
_cell.length_a   1.000
_cell.length_b   1.000
_cell.length_c   1.000
_cell.angle_alpha   90.00
_cell.angle_beta   90.00
_cell.angle_gamma   90.00
#
_symmetry.space_group_name_H-M   'P 1'
#
loop_
_entity.id
_entity.type
_entity.pdbx_description
1 polymer ?
#
loop_
_entity_poly.entity_id
_entity_poly.type
_entity_poly.pdbx_seq_one_letter_code
_entity_poly.pdbx_strand_id
1 'polypeptide(L)'
;MFTEMISLIKKGQFPLPHDLRPRFKAGLIKKMGVLQQPPPCRTGDQKINPASQHLFWAALLLEDQEGLIMIEGVIVTEQETTEINAWKMAAVEELLKLAPNKLFRQQLEEKINRLLF
;
A
#
# COMPACT_ATOMS: atom_id res chain seq x y z
N MET A 1 -3.28 -11.11 0.14
CA MET A 1 -3.28 -10.67 -1.28
C MET A 1 -1.89 -10.20 -1.74
N PHE A 2 -1.21 -9.35 -0.96
CA PHE A 2 0.10 -8.78 -1.31
C PHE A 2 1.33 -9.52 -0.73
N THR A 3 1.15 -10.76 -0.29
CA THR A 3 2.23 -11.55 0.35
C THR A 3 3.44 -11.73 -0.55
N GLU A 4 3.22 -11.92 -1.86
CA GLU A 4 4.27 -12.05 -2.86
C GLU A 4 5.06 -10.74 -3.03
N MET A 5 4.38 -9.59 -3.12
CA MET A 5 5.00 -8.27 -3.12
C MET A 5 5.92 -8.10 -1.91
N ILE A 6 5.42 -8.38 -0.71
CA ILE A 6 6.19 -8.27 0.54
C ILE A 6 7.39 -9.23 0.51
N SER A 7 7.20 -10.46 0.02
CA SER A 7 8.28 -11.44 -0.10
C SER A 7 9.37 -11.00 -1.08
N LEU A 8 9.02 -10.34 -2.19
CA LEU A 8 9.99 -9.82 -3.16
C LEU A 8 10.81 -8.68 -2.53
N ILE A 9 10.15 -7.75 -1.85
CA ILE A 9 10.82 -6.65 -1.14
C ILE A 9 11.80 -7.19 -0.09
N LYS A 10 11.38 -8.19 0.71
CA LYS A 10 12.26 -8.88 1.67
C LYS A 10 13.46 -9.58 1.04
N LYS A 11 13.37 -9.96 -0.23
CA LYS A 11 14.47 -10.53 -1.03
C LYS A 11 15.31 -9.49 -1.75
N GLY A 12 14.99 -8.19 -1.60
CA GLY A 12 15.68 -7.10 -2.28
C GLY A 12 15.33 -7.01 -3.75
N GLN A 13 14.10 -7.41 -4.11
CA GLN A 13 13.59 -7.39 -5.48
C GLN A 13 12.34 -6.53 -5.56
N PHE A 14 12.28 -5.69 -6.58
CA PHE A 14 11.05 -4.96 -6.89
C PHE A 14 10.04 -5.87 -7.58
N PRO A 15 8.76 -5.83 -7.20
CA PRO A 15 7.71 -6.51 -7.94
C PRO A 15 7.57 -5.93 -9.34
N LEU A 16 7.31 -6.78 -10.33
CA LEU A 16 7.12 -6.34 -11.70
C LEU A 16 5.79 -5.56 -11.82
N PRO A 17 5.77 -4.39 -12.50
CA PRO A 17 4.56 -3.59 -12.60
C PRO A 17 3.37 -4.33 -13.23
N HIS A 18 3.62 -5.20 -14.21
CA HIS A 18 2.56 -5.96 -14.88
C HIS A 18 1.88 -7.00 -13.97
N ASP A 19 2.59 -7.51 -12.96
CA ASP A 19 2.04 -8.45 -11.98
C ASP A 19 1.35 -7.72 -10.82
N LEU A 20 1.92 -6.60 -10.38
CA LEU A 20 1.43 -5.85 -9.23
C LEU A 20 0.21 -4.99 -9.56
N ARG A 21 0.17 -4.34 -10.72
CA ARG A 21 -0.93 -3.46 -11.14
C ARG A 21 -2.32 -4.12 -11.12
N PRO A 22 -2.54 -5.33 -11.69
CA PRO A 22 -3.85 -5.97 -11.62
C PRO A 22 -4.25 -6.33 -10.17
N ARG A 23 -3.29 -6.73 -9.33
CA ARG A 23 -3.54 -7.02 -7.91
C ARG A 23 -3.88 -5.77 -7.13
N PHE A 24 -3.20 -4.66 -7.39
CA PHE A 24 -3.52 -3.35 -6.83
C PHE A 24 -4.95 -2.94 -7.17
N LYS A 25 -5.31 -2.94 -8.47
CA LYS A 25 -6.66 -2.59 -8.92
C LYS A 25 -7.75 -3.46 -8.29
N ALA A 26 -7.57 -4.78 -8.30
CA ALA A 26 -8.51 -5.71 -7.69
C ALA A 26 -8.62 -5.52 -6.17
N GLY A 27 -7.50 -5.24 -5.50
CA GLY A 27 -7.46 -4.96 -4.07
C GLY A 27 -8.17 -3.65 -3.72
N LEU A 28 -7.97 -2.60 -4.51
CA LEU A 28 -8.64 -1.31 -4.34
C LEU A 28 -10.15 -1.43 -4.52
N ILE A 29 -10.62 -2.10 -5.58
CA ILE A 29 -12.06 -2.35 -5.82
C ILE A 29 -12.69 -3.07 -4.61
N LYS A 30 -12.04 -4.13 -4.14
CA LYS A 30 -12.48 -4.88 -2.96
C LYS A 30 -12.55 -4.01 -1.71
N LYS A 31 -11.51 -3.20 -1.47
CA LYS A 31 -11.44 -2.30 -0.33
C LYS A 31 -12.58 -1.28 -0.33
N MET A 32 -12.82 -0.64 -1.46
CA MET A 32 -13.92 0.31 -1.64
C MET A 32 -15.28 -0.38 -1.42
N GLY A 33 -15.47 -1.58 -1.96
CA GLY A 33 -16.69 -2.37 -1.75
C GLY A 33 -16.95 -2.68 -0.28
N VAL A 34 -15.91 -2.99 0.50
CA VAL A 34 -16.05 -3.18 1.96
C VAL A 34 -16.38 -1.87 2.67
N LEU A 35 -15.75 -0.75 2.29
CA LEU A 35 -16.01 0.55 2.92
C LEU A 35 -17.44 1.06 2.68
N GLN A 36 -18.06 0.69 1.56
CA GLN A 36 -19.47 0.99 1.28
C GLN A 36 -20.46 0.20 2.14
N GLN A 37 -20.02 -0.88 2.81
CA GLN A 37 -20.86 -1.63 3.72
C GLN A 37 -20.97 -0.92 5.08
N PRO A 38 -22.11 -1.06 5.77
CA PRO A 38 -22.24 -0.61 7.16
C PRO A 38 -21.12 -1.22 8.03
N PRO A 39 -20.55 -0.48 9.00
CA PRO A 39 -19.42 -0.96 9.81
C PRO A 39 -19.57 -2.37 10.40
N PRO A 40 -20.76 -2.79 10.91
CA PRO A 40 -20.95 -4.15 11.43
C PRO A 40 -20.80 -5.27 10.39
N CYS A 41 -20.95 -4.95 9.10
CA CYS A 41 -20.88 -5.90 8.00
C CYS A 41 -19.48 -5.98 7.38
N ARG A 42 -18.55 -5.10 7.76
CA ARG A 42 -17.22 -5.04 7.18
C ARG A 42 -16.40 -6.25 7.62
N THR A 43 -15.98 -7.06 6.66
CA THR A 43 -15.14 -8.24 6.93
C THR A 43 -13.70 -7.86 7.28
N GLY A 44 -13.09 -8.58 8.23
CA GLY A 44 -11.67 -8.50 8.54
C GLY A 44 -10.78 -9.43 7.70
N ASP A 45 -11.36 -10.27 6.83
CA ASP A 45 -10.59 -11.21 6.00
C ASP A 45 -9.73 -10.45 4.97
N GLN A 46 -8.41 -10.56 5.07
CA GLN A 46 -7.46 -9.87 4.19
C GLN A 46 -7.50 -10.29 2.71
N LYS A 47 -8.19 -11.38 2.35
CA LYS A 47 -8.46 -11.74 0.94
C LYS A 47 -9.60 -10.93 0.33
N ILE A 48 -10.51 -10.44 1.18
CA ILE A 48 -11.71 -9.68 0.80
C ILE A 48 -11.55 -8.20 1.16
N ASN A 49 -10.98 -7.89 2.32
CA ASN A 49 -10.66 -6.55 2.81
C ASN A 49 -9.13 -6.40 2.95
N PRO A 50 -8.39 -6.12 1.85
CA PRO A 50 -6.95 -5.96 1.95
C PRO A 50 -6.57 -4.80 2.87
N ALA A 51 -5.47 -4.96 3.61
CA ALA A 51 -4.94 -3.90 4.46
C ALA A 51 -4.58 -2.65 3.65
N SER A 52 -5.04 -1.47 4.09
CA SER A 52 -4.81 -0.19 3.41
C SER A 52 -3.32 0.10 3.27
N GLN A 53 -2.51 -0.29 4.26
CA GLN A 53 -1.04 -0.20 4.22
C GLN A 53 -0.44 -0.96 3.04
N HIS A 54 -0.91 -2.19 2.76
CA HIS A 54 -0.40 -2.96 1.63
C HIS A 54 -0.80 -2.37 0.28
N LEU A 55 -2.00 -1.78 0.20
CA LEU A 55 -2.44 -1.08 -1.01
C LEU A 55 -1.63 0.20 -1.24
N PHE A 56 -1.35 0.95 -0.17
CA PHE A 56 -0.48 2.12 -0.22
C PHE A 56 0.92 1.78 -0.71
N TRP A 57 1.52 0.71 -0.16
CA TRP A 57 2.81 0.21 -0.65
C TRP A 57 2.77 -0.19 -2.12
N ALA A 58 1.70 -0.88 -2.54
CA ALA A 58 1.55 -1.25 -3.94
C ALA A 58 1.50 -0.03 -4.87
N ALA A 59 0.77 1.03 -4.48
CA ALA A 59 0.71 2.28 -5.23
C ALA A 59 2.08 2.98 -5.31
N LEU A 60 2.83 3.05 -4.20
CA LEU A 60 4.21 3.57 -4.18
C LEU A 60 5.14 2.77 -5.11
N LEU A 61 5.08 1.45 -5.03
CA LEU A 61 5.92 0.56 -5.86
C LEU A 61 5.54 0.61 -7.34
N LEU A 62 4.30 0.97 -7.67
CA LEU A 62 3.83 1.19 -9.03
C LEU A 62 4.07 2.61 -9.57
N GLU A 63 4.55 3.55 -8.73
CA GLU A 63 4.61 4.98 -9.07
C GLU A 63 3.25 5.51 -9.57
N ASP A 64 2.17 5.04 -8.95
CA ASP A 64 0.80 5.33 -9.37
C ASP A 64 0.22 6.49 -8.55
N GLN A 65 0.40 7.72 -9.02
CA GLN A 65 -0.04 8.94 -8.32
C GLN A 65 -1.56 8.97 -8.10
N GLU A 66 -2.35 8.56 -9.09
CA GLU A 66 -3.80 8.47 -8.97
C GLU A 66 -4.18 7.40 -7.93
N GLY A 67 -3.49 6.26 -7.97
CA GLY A 67 -3.64 5.20 -6.97
C GLY A 67 -3.34 5.67 -5.55
N LEU A 68 -2.31 6.50 -5.36
CA LEU A 68 -1.97 7.09 -4.06
C LEU A 68 -3.10 7.99 -3.55
N ILE A 69 -3.62 8.89 -4.39
CA ILE A 69 -4.74 9.78 -4.04
C ILE A 69 -5.99 8.98 -3.64
N MET A 70 -6.31 7.91 -4.39
CA MET A 70 -7.44 7.04 -4.04
C MET A 70 -7.24 6.34 -2.70
N ILE A 71 -6.02 5.85 -2.44
CA ILE A 71 -5.71 5.19 -1.16
C ILE A 71 -5.73 6.17 0.01
N GLU A 72 -5.34 7.41 -0.20
CA GLU A 72 -5.50 8.46 0.81
C GLU A 72 -6.97 8.63 1.23
N GLY A 73 -7.89 8.72 0.26
CA GLY A 73 -9.32 8.78 0.54
C GLY A 73 -9.84 7.53 1.29
N VAL A 74 -9.32 6.34 0.93
CA VAL A 74 -9.61 5.08 1.64
C VAL A 74 -9.15 5.13 3.09
N ILE A 75 -7.94 5.62 3.37
CA ILE A 75 -7.37 5.67 4.73
C ILE A 75 -8.17 6.63 5.61
N VAL A 76 -8.49 7.83 5.11
CA VAL A 76 -9.32 8.80 5.83
C VAL A 76 -10.67 8.20 6.20
N THR A 77 -11.29 7.49 5.26
CA THR A 77 -12.59 6.84 5.48
C THR A 77 -12.51 5.65 6.43
N GLU A 78 -11.44 4.87 6.39
CA GLU A 78 -11.27 3.68 7.22
C GLU A 78 -10.90 4.02 8.67
N GLN A 79 -9.96 4.94 8.85
CA GLN A 79 -9.36 5.26 10.15
C GLN A 79 -10.06 6.41 10.86
N GLU A 80 -11.01 7.07 10.20
CA GLU A 80 -11.69 8.28 10.69
C GLU A 80 -10.69 9.36 11.17
N THR A 81 -9.52 9.41 10.52
CA THR A 81 -8.41 10.29 10.91
C THR A 81 -8.12 11.35 9.86
N THR A 82 -7.74 12.54 10.33
CA THR A 82 -7.21 13.63 9.50
C THR A 82 -5.68 13.65 9.46
N GLU A 83 -5.02 12.84 10.29
CA GLU A 83 -3.54 12.78 10.41
C GLU A 83 -2.90 11.87 9.35
N ILE A 84 -3.33 12.02 8.10
CA ILE A 84 -2.94 11.13 7.01
C ILE A 84 -1.42 11.11 6.76
N ASN A 85 -0.75 12.23 6.97
CA ASN A 85 0.69 12.33 6.78
C ASN A 85 1.45 11.50 7.82
N ALA A 86 1.03 11.51 9.08
CA ALA A 86 1.64 10.69 10.12
C ALA A 86 1.48 9.20 9.79
N TRP A 87 0.28 8.81 9.34
CA TRP A 87 0.00 7.44 8.89
C TRP A 87 0.89 7.03 7.70
N LYS A 88 1.02 7.90 6.68
CA LYS A 88 1.87 7.64 5.50
C LYS A 88 3.32 7.46 5.89
N MET A 89 3.86 8.33 6.75
CA MET A 89 5.25 8.23 7.21
C MET A 89 5.49 6.94 8.00
N ALA A 90 4.57 6.55 8.87
CA ALA A 90 4.65 5.27 9.58
C ALA A 90 4.60 4.09 8.60
N ALA A 91 3.71 4.12 7.61
CA ALA A 91 3.61 3.09 6.59
C ALA A 91 4.87 2.99 5.72
N VAL A 92 5.48 4.13 5.35
CA VAL A 92 6.77 4.17 4.62
C VAL A 92 7.87 3.54 5.47
N GLU A 93 8.00 3.93 6.74
CA GLU A 93 9.04 3.38 7.61
C GLU A 93 8.92 1.85 7.76
N GLU A 94 7.70 1.33 7.88
CA GLU A 94 7.45 -0.12 7.89
C GLU A 94 7.83 -0.80 6.57
N LEU A 95 7.60 -0.15 5.42
CA LEU A 95 8.06 -0.66 4.12
C LEU A 95 9.59 -0.69 4.02
N LEU A 96 10.25 0.36 4.50
CA LEU A 96 11.72 0.46 4.49
C LEU A 96 12.38 -0.58 5.40
N LYS A 97 11.74 -0.95 6.52
CA LYS A 97 12.20 -2.05 7.40
C LYS A 97 12.19 -3.41 6.71
N LEU A 98 11.45 -3.58 5.61
CA LEU A 98 11.45 -4.83 4.84
C LEU A 98 12.69 -4.98 3.95
N ALA A 99 13.45 -3.91 3.71
CA ALA A 99 14.65 -3.96 2.87
C ALA A 99 15.73 -4.85 3.51
N PRO A 100 16.30 -5.84 2.79
CA PRO A 100 17.25 -6.79 3.37
C PRO A 100 18.64 -6.20 3.60
N ASN A 101 18.97 -5.10 2.93
CA ASN A 101 20.27 -4.45 3.05
C ASN A 101 20.18 -2.95 2.77
N LYS A 102 21.24 -2.23 3.12
CA LYS A 102 21.30 -0.77 3.02
C LYS A 102 21.17 -0.26 1.58
N LEU A 103 21.78 -0.94 0.61
CA LEU A 103 21.73 -0.53 -0.80
C LEU A 103 20.29 -0.58 -1.33
N PHE A 104 19.58 -1.68 -1.10
CA PHE A 104 18.18 -1.81 -1.52
C PHE A 104 17.28 -0.82 -0.77
N ARG A 105 17.53 -0.59 0.52
CA ARG A 105 16.82 0.44 1.29
C ARG A 105 16.96 1.81 0.64
N GLN A 106 18.17 2.21 0.25
CA GLN A 106 18.42 3.49 -0.42
C GLN A 106 17.67 3.61 -1.75
N GLN A 107 17.67 2.55 -2.57
CA GLN A 107 16.92 2.52 -3.83
C GLN A 107 15.41 2.68 -3.59
N LEU A 108 14.89 2.02 -2.56
CA LEU A 108 13.48 2.10 -2.18
C LEU A 108 13.12 3.49 -1.64
N GLU A 109 13.97 4.08 -0.79
CA GLU A 109 13.82 5.46 -0.29
C GLU A 109 13.80 6.47 -1.45
N GLU A 110 14.74 6.36 -2.40
CA GLU A 110 14.80 7.25 -3.57
C GLU A 110 13.51 7.17 -4.39
N LYS A 111 13.00 5.96 -4.63
CA LYS A 111 11.75 5.73 -5.36
C LYS A 111 10.55 6.36 -4.64
N ILE A 112 10.48 6.24 -3.32
CA ILE A 112 9.40 6.79 -2.50
C ILE A 112 9.47 8.32 -2.47
N ASN A 113 10.67 8.89 -2.29
CA ASN A 113 10.86 10.33 -2.18
C ASN A 113 10.40 11.07 -3.45
N ARG A 114 10.58 10.49 -4.63
CA ARG A 114 10.12 11.06 -5.91
C ARG A 114 8.59 11.21 -6.03
N LEU A 115 7.83 10.49 -5.21
CA LEU A 115 6.37 10.46 -5.28
C LEU A 115 5.71 11.29 -4.18
N LEU A 116 6.39 11.43 -3.03
CA LEU A 116 5.86 12.09 -1.85
C LEU A 116 6.37 13.53 -1.66
N PHE A 117 7.45 13.91 -2.36
CA PHE A 117 8.09 15.22 -2.29
C PHE A 117 8.46 15.73 -3.68
#